data_AF-A0A850HFI0-F1
#
_entry.id   AF-A0A850HFI0-F1
#
_cell.length_a   1.000
_cell.length_b   1.000
_cell.length_c   1.000
_cell.angle_alpha   90.00
_cell.angle_beta   90.00
_cell.angle_gamma   90.00
#
_symmetry.space_group_name_H-M   'P 1'
#
loop_
_entity.id
_entity.type
_entity.pdbx_description
1 polymer ?
#
loop_
_entity_poly.entity_id
_entity_poly.type
_entity_poly.pdbx_seq_one_letter_code
_entity_poly.pdbx_strand_id
1 'polypeptide(L)'
;MASSGFGPIHEAKAHVRFGTTGGGHAPNYQIESAAGAKYCFRGMGHEAASEVDDAFAEKNLSDERFSYAQVQAMLASLIETHKQ
;
A
#
# COMPACT_ATOMS: atom_id res chain seq x y z
N MET A 1 4.92 10.37 -22.05
CA MET A 1 4.35 10.49 -20.69
C MET A 1 4.39 9.10 -20.08
N ALA A 2 5.28 8.86 -19.11
CA ALA A 2 5.41 7.55 -18.48
C ALA A 2 4.18 7.33 -17.60
N SER A 3 3.26 6.45 -18.03
CA SER A 3 2.28 5.90 -17.11
C SER A 3 3.06 5.14 -16.04
N SER A 4 2.84 5.43 -14.78
CA SER A 4 3.48 4.82 -13.62
C SER A 4 3.15 3.33 -13.43
N GLY A 5 2.88 2.59 -14.50
CA GLY A 5 2.71 1.13 -14.50
C GLY A 5 1.41 0.63 -13.89
N PHE A 6 0.60 1.49 -13.26
CA PHE A 6 -0.60 1.05 -12.53
C PHE A 6 -1.83 0.76 -13.40
N GLY A 7 -1.69 0.76 -14.74
CA GLY A 7 -2.81 0.51 -15.65
C GLY A 7 -3.91 1.58 -15.58
N PRO A 8 -4.98 1.45 -16.37
CA PRO A 8 -6.12 2.34 -16.28
C PRO A 8 -6.77 2.25 -14.89
N ILE A 9 -7.11 3.41 -14.32
CA ILE A 9 -7.88 3.57 -13.08
C ILE A 9 -9.31 3.07 -13.35
N HIS A 10 -9.47 1.76 -13.44
CA HIS A 10 -10.77 1.13 -13.32
C HIS A 10 -11.01 0.87 -11.84
N GLU A 11 -12.24 1.07 -11.39
CA GLU A 11 -12.78 0.93 -10.02
C GLU A 11 -12.60 -0.47 -9.38
N ALA A 12 -11.66 -1.27 -9.86
CA ALA A 12 -11.38 -2.63 -9.44
C ALA A 12 -10.54 -2.65 -8.15
N LYS A 13 -11.24 -2.56 -7.01
CA LYS A 13 -10.97 -3.18 -5.69
C LYS A 13 -9.51 -3.51 -5.31
N ALA A 14 -8.56 -2.61 -5.54
CA ALA A 14 -7.22 -2.78 -5.01
C ALA A 14 -7.21 -2.44 -3.52
N HIS A 15 -6.47 -3.20 -2.72
CA HIS A 15 -6.30 -2.92 -1.29
C HIS A 15 -4.83 -2.86 -0.88
N VAL A 16 -4.57 -2.01 0.12
CA VAL A 16 -3.27 -1.80 0.73
C VAL A 16 -3.24 -2.51 2.08
N ARG A 17 -2.10 -3.14 2.38
CA ARG A 17 -1.74 -3.64 3.71
C ARG A 17 -0.40 -3.04 4.10
N PHE A 18 -0.20 -2.75 5.38
CA PHE A 18 1.02 -2.14 5.88
C PHE A 18 1.88 -3.17 6.59
N GLY A 19 3.20 -3.01 6.57
CA GLY A 19 4.06 -3.83 7.40
C GLY A 19 3.93 -3.49 8.88
N THR A 20 4.09 -4.50 9.73
CA THR A 20 3.92 -4.37 11.18
C THR A 20 5.17 -3.88 11.90
N THR A 21 6.31 -3.80 11.21
CA THR A 21 7.61 -3.47 11.80
C THR A 21 7.84 -1.96 12.00
N GLY A 22 7.14 -1.10 11.27
CA GLY A 22 7.32 0.37 11.34
C GLY A 22 8.73 0.84 10.94
N GLY A 23 8.95 2.16 10.92
CA GLY A 23 10.30 2.74 10.86
C GLY A 23 11.09 2.58 9.55
N GLY A 24 10.43 2.35 8.40
CA GLY A 24 11.12 2.20 7.11
C GLY A 24 11.84 0.86 6.91
N HIS A 25 11.61 -0.10 7.82
CA HIS A 25 12.04 -1.48 7.65
C HIS A 25 11.08 -2.27 6.73
N ALA A 26 11.54 -3.39 6.18
CA ALA A 26 10.69 -4.29 5.41
C ALA A 26 9.81 -5.14 6.36
N PRO A 27 8.57 -5.47 5.95
CA PRO A 27 7.84 -4.90 4.82
C PRO A 27 7.35 -3.47 5.15
N ASN A 28 7.18 -2.60 4.14
CA ASN A 28 6.60 -1.27 4.36
C ASN A 28 5.11 -1.26 4.00
N TYR A 29 4.76 -1.58 2.75
CA TYR A 29 3.37 -1.84 2.37
C TYR A 29 3.27 -2.78 1.18
N GLN A 30 2.13 -3.46 1.06
CA GLN A 30 1.75 -4.31 -0.07
C GLN A 30 0.50 -3.72 -0.72
N ILE A 31 0.47 -3.67 -2.05
CA ILE A 31 -0.73 -3.42 -2.83
C ILE A 31 -1.16 -4.74 -3.46
N GLU A 32 -2.43 -5.10 -3.30
CA GLU A 32 -3.04 -6.23 -4.00
C GLU A 32 -4.10 -5.70 -4.96
N SER A 33 -3.99 -6.09 -6.24
CA SER A 33 -4.99 -5.78 -7.26
C SER A 33 -6.24 -6.65 -7.09
N ALA A 34 -7.36 -6.25 -7.70
CA ALA A 34 -8.57 -7.06 -7.72
C ALA A 34 -8.39 -8.44 -8.40
N ALA A 35 -7.35 -8.59 -9.24
CA ALA A 35 -6.99 -9.86 -9.88
C ALA A 35 -6.08 -10.74 -9.00
N GLY A 36 -5.75 -10.31 -7.78
CA GLY A 36 -4.89 -11.03 -6.84
C GLY A 36 -3.39 -10.81 -7.05
N ALA A 37 -2.98 -10.02 -8.05
CA ALA A 37 -1.57 -9.64 -8.22
C ALA A 37 -1.13 -8.76 -7.04
N LYS A 38 0.02 -9.08 -6.44
CA LYS A 38 0.56 -8.41 -5.27
C LYS A 38 1.88 -7.71 -5.60
N TYR A 39 2.00 -6.45 -5.21
CA TYR A 39 3.20 -5.64 -5.34
C TYR A 39 3.68 -5.17 -3.97
N CYS A 40 4.93 -5.44 -3.67
CA CYS A 40 5.53 -5.23 -2.37
C CYS A 40 6.50 -4.05 -2.42
N PHE A 41 6.35 -3.10 -1.51
CA PHE A 41 7.16 -1.90 -1.46
C PHE A 41 7.96 -1.88 -0.17
N ARG A 42 9.27 -1.73 -0.30
CA ARG A 42 10.23 -1.55 0.80
C ARG A 42 10.53 -0.05 0.84
N GLY A 43 10.42 0.61 2.00
CA GLY A 43 10.43 2.08 2.16
C GLY A 43 11.68 2.85 1.69
N MET A 44 12.52 2.25 0.83
CA MET A 44 13.71 2.85 0.22
C MET A 44 13.41 3.59 -1.10
N GLY A 45 12.20 3.48 -1.66
CA GLY A 45 11.74 4.23 -2.85
C GLY A 45 10.67 3.49 -3.66
N HIS A 46 9.85 4.23 -4.42
CA HIS A 46 8.79 3.64 -5.28
C HIS A 46 9.34 2.73 -6.39
N GLU A 47 10.62 2.86 -6.74
CA GLU A 47 11.30 2.03 -7.74
C GLU A 47 11.63 0.62 -7.22
N ALA A 48 11.54 0.39 -5.91
CA ALA A 48 11.83 -0.89 -5.27
C ALA A 48 10.57 -1.77 -5.10
N ALA A 49 9.66 -1.74 -6.09
CA ALA A 49 8.55 -2.67 -6.14
C ALA A 49 9.08 -4.08 -6.45
N SER A 50 8.80 -5.05 -5.60
CA SER A 50 9.15 -6.45 -5.80
C SER A 50 7.91 -7.35 -5.79
N GLU A 51 8.09 -8.58 -6.24
CA GLU A 51 7.14 -9.66 -5.93
C GLU A 51 7.16 -9.97 -4.42
N VAL A 52 6.17 -10.76 -3.99
CA VAL A 52 6.05 -11.22 -2.61
C VAL A 52 7.21 -12.14 -2.25
N ASP A 53 7.81 -11.91 -1.09
CA ASP A 53 8.84 -12.76 -0.50
C ASP A 53 8.59 -12.95 1.00
N ASP A 54 9.51 -13.65 1.68
CA ASP A 54 9.41 -13.97 3.10
C ASP A 54 9.26 -12.74 4.00
N ALA A 55 9.79 -11.57 3.60
CA ALA A 55 9.60 -10.34 4.35
C ALA A 55 8.13 -9.88 4.29
N PHE A 56 7.42 -10.15 3.19
CA PHE A 56 6.00 -9.85 2.99
C PHE A 56 5.07 -11.04 3.30
N ALA A 57 5.56 -12.04 4.04
CA ALA A 57 4.70 -13.11 4.56
C ALA A 57 3.53 -12.51 5.36
N GLU A 58 2.35 -13.15 5.30
CA GLU A 58 1.10 -12.66 5.90
C GLU A 58 1.26 -12.19 7.37
N LYS A 59 2.06 -12.91 8.17
CA LYS A 59 2.35 -12.59 9.57
C LYS A 59 3.08 -11.25 9.80
N ASN A 60 3.73 -10.72 8.77
CA ASN A 60 4.50 -9.47 8.81
C ASN A 60 3.70 -8.27 8.26
N LEU A 61 2.45 -8.51 7.83
CA LEU A 61 1.55 -7.49 7.29
C LEU A 61 0.37 -7.28 8.24
N SER A 62 -0.24 -6.10 8.16
CA SER A 62 -1.50 -5.80 8.84
C SER A 62 -2.59 -6.77 8.39
N ASP A 63 -3.48 -7.13 9.30
CA ASP A 63 -4.68 -7.91 8.96
C ASP A 63 -5.68 -7.04 8.18
N GLU A 64 -5.67 -5.74 8.48
CA GLU A 64 -6.50 -4.74 7.83
C GLU A 64 -6.11 -4.56 6.36
N ARG A 65 -7.15 -4.43 5.53
CA ARG A 65 -7.07 -4.12 4.11
C ARG A 65 -7.74 -2.79 3.86
N PHE A 66 -6.99 -1.82 3.35
CA PHE A 66 -7.48 -0.47 3.11
C PHE A 66 -7.71 -0.23 1.62
N SER A 67 -8.93 0.15 1.26
CA SER A 67 -9.22 0.67 -0.07
C SER A 67 -8.67 2.08 -0.25
N TYR A 68 -8.50 2.49 -1.51
CA TYR A 68 -8.10 3.86 -1.84
C TYR A 68 -9.01 4.91 -1.20
N ALA A 69 -10.33 4.71 -1.23
CA ALA A 69 -11.30 5.62 -0.62
C ALA A 69 -11.10 5.75 0.90
N GLN A 70 -10.79 4.65 1.60
CA GLN A 70 -10.49 4.70 3.04
C GLN A 70 -9.19 5.44 3.34
N VAL A 71 -8.14 5.23 2.54
CA VAL A 71 -6.87 5.96 2.68
C VAL A 71 -7.10 7.45 2.44
N GLN A 72 -7.87 7.84 1.42
CA GLN A 72 -8.22 9.23 1.17
C GLN A 72 -9.00 9.85 2.32
N ALA A 73 -10.01 9.16 2.87
CA ALA A 73 -10.78 9.64 4.00
C ALA A 73 -9.91 9.86 5.25
N MET A 74 -8.97 8.94 5.53
CA MET A 74 -8.04 9.05 6.65
C MET A 74 -7.09 10.25 6.48
N LEU A 75 -6.59 10.50 5.27
CA LEU A 75 -5.76 11.68 4.99
C LEU A 75 -6.53 12.98 5.19
N ALA A 76 -7.79 13.03 4.73
CA ALA A 76 -8.65 14.19 4.93
C ALA A 76 -8.85 14.49 6.43
N SER A 77 -9.15 13.48 7.26
CA SER A 77 -9.35 13.67 8.70
C SER A 77 -8.07 14.09 9.44
N LEU A 78 -6.89 13.64 9.00
CA LEU A 78 -5.61 14.06 9.57
C LEU A 78 -5.35 15.55 9.29
N ILE A 79 -5.61 16.01 8.06
CA ILE A 79 -5.43 17.42 7.69
C ILE A 79 -6.35 18.34 8.51
N GLU A 80 -7.57 17.92 8.81
CA GLU A 80 -8.50 18.68 9.65
C GLU A 80 -8.06 18.73 11.11
N THR A 81 -7.53 17.62 11.62
CA THR A 81 -7.03 17.53 13.00
C THR A 81 -5.81 18.42 13.25
N HIS A 82 -4.93 18.58 12.26
CA HIS A 82 -3.74 19.43 12.36
C HIS A 82 -3.97 20.92 12.05
N LYS A 83 -5.22 21.34 11.81
CA LYS A 83 -5.61 22.75 11.64
C LYS A 83 -6.20 23.37 12.92
N GLN A 84 -6.38 22.58 13.98
CA GLN A 84 -6.75 23.06 15.32
C GLN A 84 -5.50 23.24 16.19
#